data_AF-A0A4D8S036-F1
#
_entry.id   AF-A0A4D8S036-F1
#
_cell.length_a   1.000
_cell.length_b   1.000
_cell.length_c   1.000
_cell.angle_alpha   90.00
_cell.angle_beta   90.00
_cell.angle_gamma   90.00
#
_symmetry.space_group_name_H-M   'P 1'
#
loop_
_entity.id
_entity.type
_entity.pdbx_description
1 polymer ?
#
loop_
_entity_poly.entity_id
_entity_poly.type
_entity_poly.pdbx_seq_one_letter_code
_entity_poly.pdbx_strand_id
1 'polypeptide(L)'
;MKVKIKPIANLAGHERLVVIPLAVSGKYLLGLNFYEDVEGGRLARFVLVEDKYGEANGIKLVEGDKVMVRAEGVREDMDKLSKAMRIERSRVTENVPLILNPRIDARIEGDDRGVRGYLNYVNRFGKPDPRKLEGLITLSVEEVL
;
A
#
# COMPACT_ATOMS: atom_id res chain seq x y z
N MET A 1 7.68 -8.55 6.12
CA MET A 1 6.29 -8.49 6.61
C MET A 1 5.63 -9.86 6.52
N LYS A 2 4.97 -10.30 7.61
CA LYS A 2 4.12 -11.51 7.61
C LYS A 2 2.67 -11.07 7.76
N VAL A 3 1.78 -11.60 6.92
CA VAL A 3 0.36 -11.22 6.91
C VAL A 3 -0.49 -12.46 7.10
N LYS A 4 -1.46 -12.38 8.01
CA LYS A 4 -2.45 -13.43 8.24
C LYS A 4 -3.81 -12.98 7.72
N ILE A 5 -4.33 -13.69 6.73
CA ILE A 5 -5.65 -13.44 6.14
C ILE A 5 -6.61 -14.48 6.69
N LYS A 6 -7.67 -14.03 7.35
CA LYS A 6 -8.74 -14.90 7.86
C LYS A 6 -9.83 -15.06 6.80
N PRO A 7 -10.60 -16.16 6.79
CA PRO A 7 -11.60 -16.43 5.75
C PRO A 7 -12.77 -15.45 5.82
N ILE A 8 -13.09 -14.99 7.03
CA ILE A 8 -14.14 -14.02 7.30
C ILE A 8 -13.47 -12.67 7.59
N ALA A 9 -13.27 -11.89 6.54
CA ALA A 9 -12.85 -10.50 6.66
C ALA A 9 -14.07 -9.60 6.40
N ASN A 10 -14.42 -8.76 7.38
CA ASN A 10 -15.54 -7.83 7.23
C ASN A 10 -15.16 -6.71 6.26
N LEU A 11 -16.06 -6.39 5.33
CA LEU A 11 -15.93 -5.24 4.45
C LEU A 11 -15.84 -3.96 5.28
N ALA A 12 -14.74 -3.23 5.11
CA ALA A 12 -14.46 -1.97 5.79
C ALA A 12 -14.74 -0.73 4.91
N GLY A 13 -15.17 -0.94 3.67
CA GLY A 13 -15.58 0.08 2.72
C GLY A 13 -14.93 -0.10 1.33
N HIS A 14 -15.05 0.91 0.49
CA HIS A 14 -14.38 1.00 -0.81
C HIS A 14 -13.24 1.99 -0.72
N GLU A 15 -12.07 1.70 -1.31
CA GLU A 15 -10.97 2.66 -1.38
C GLU A 15 -10.40 2.79 -2.78
N ARG A 16 -10.02 4.02 -3.12
CA ARG A 16 -9.25 4.37 -4.32
C ARG A 16 -7.97 5.08 -3.90
N LEU A 17 -6.83 4.55 -4.31
CA LEU A 17 -5.52 4.98 -3.83
C LEU A 17 -4.39 4.68 -4.82
N VAL A 18 -3.30 5.45 -4.72
CA VAL A 18 -2.08 5.15 -5.47
C VAL A 18 -1.22 4.15 -4.68
N VAL A 19 -0.82 3.07 -5.36
CA VAL A 19 0.02 2.01 -4.80
C VAL A 19 1.40 2.07 -5.45
N ILE A 20 2.44 2.16 -4.62
CA ILE A 20 3.84 1.98 -5.01
C ILE A 20 4.22 0.54 -4.63
N PRO A 21 4.58 -0.33 -5.58
CA PRO A 21 4.84 -1.74 -5.30
C PRO A 21 6.12 -1.92 -4.49
N LEU A 22 6.12 -2.86 -3.53
CA LEU A 22 7.25 -3.14 -2.66
C LEU A 22 7.66 -4.61 -2.69
N ALA A 23 6.71 -5.53 -2.55
CA ALA A 23 6.97 -6.96 -2.46
C ALA A 23 5.75 -7.78 -2.87
N VAL A 24 5.97 -8.95 -3.47
CA VAL A 24 4.90 -9.85 -3.95
C VAL A 24 4.98 -11.19 -3.23
N SER A 25 3.83 -11.79 -2.94
CA SER A 25 3.69 -13.13 -2.39
C SER A 25 2.43 -13.79 -2.98
N GLY A 26 2.62 -14.71 -3.92
CA GLY A 26 1.51 -15.30 -4.69
C GLY A 26 0.71 -14.21 -5.43
N LYS A 27 -0.61 -14.18 -5.21
CA LYS A 27 -1.53 -13.18 -5.77
C LYS A 27 -1.59 -11.86 -4.99
N TYR A 28 -0.74 -11.68 -3.98
CA TYR A 28 -0.77 -10.50 -3.12
C TYR A 28 0.43 -9.59 -3.36
N LEU A 29 0.16 -8.31 -3.57
CA LEU A 29 1.14 -7.24 -3.62
C LEU A 29 1.09 -6.45 -2.31
N LEU A 30 2.22 -6.34 -1.62
CA LEU A 30 2.44 -5.31 -0.61
C LEU A 30 2.91 -4.03 -1.32
N GLY A 31 2.22 -2.93 -1.02
CA GLY A 31 2.57 -1.62 -1.53
C GLY A 31 2.61 -0.55 -0.43
N LEU A 32 3.22 0.57 -0.80
CA LEU A 32 3.21 1.81 -0.06
C LEU A 32 2.16 2.74 -0.65
N ASN A 33 1.33 3.31 0.21
CA ASN A 33 0.43 4.41 -0.13
C ASN A 33 0.73 5.63 0.74
N PHE A 34 0.63 6.82 0.16
CA PHE A 34 0.59 8.06 0.91
C PHE A 34 -0.86 8.54 0.99
N TYR A 35 -1.36 8.70 2.21
CA TYR A 35 -2.73 9.06 2.50
C TYR A 35 -2.82 10.48 3.05
N GLU A 36 -3.77 11.26 2.58
CA GLU A 36 -4.02 12.61 3.08
C GLU A 36 -4.87 12.56 4.37
N ASP A 37 -4.22 12.37 5.52
CA ASP A 37 -4.84 12.30 6.87
C ASP A 37 -5.33 13.66 7.39
N VAL A 38 -4.70 14.74 6.94
CA VAL A 38 -5.07 16.15 7.12
C VAL A 38 -4.84 16.86 5.79
N GLU A 39 -5.40 18.04 5.56
CA GLU A 39 -5.19 18.80 4.32
C GLU A 39 -3.69 18.96 4.00
N GLY A 40 -3.28 18.60 2.77
CA GLY A 40 -1.87 18.61 2.36
C GLY A 40 -1.02 17.47 2.97
N GLY A 41 -1.65 16.57 3.73
CA GLY A 41 -1.04 15.42 4.37
C GLY A 41 -0.54 14.36 3.39
N ARG A 42 0.39 13.53 3.87
CA ARG A 42 1.09 12.48 3.13
C ARG A 42 1.55 11.38 4.09
N LEU A 43 0.63 10.90 4.91
CA LEU A 43 0.89 9.83 5.87
C LEU A 43 1.19 8.54 5.11
N ALA A 44 2.41 8.02 5.23
CA ALA A 44 2.78 6.74 4.65
C ALA A 44 2.06 5.58 5.36
N ARG A 45 1.45 4.67 4.62
CA ARG A 45 0.88 3.43 5.15
C ARG A 45 1.14 2.28 4.20
N PHE A 46 1.27 1.09 4.75
CA PHE A 46 1.22 -0.13 3.93
C PHE A 46 -0.21 -0.42 3.50
N VAL A 47 -0.32 -1.05 2.34
CA VAL A 47 -1.57 -1.57 1.78
C VAL A 47 -1.26 -2.86 1.03
N LEU A 48 -2.15 -3.84 1.14
CA LEU A 48 -2.11 -5.05 0.34
C LEU A 48 -3.13 -4.95 -0.79
N VAL A 49 -2.82 -5.57 -1.92
CA VAL A 49 -3.70 -5.66 -3.09
C VAL A 49 -3.73 -7.11 -3.55
N GLU A 50 -4.93 -7.66 -3.77
CA GLU A 50 -5.11 -8.95 -4.43
C GLU A 50 -4.92 -8.80 -5.95
N ASP A 51 -3.68 -8.76 -6.41
CA ASP A 51 -3.29 -8.64 -7.81
C ASP A 51 -3.04 -10.02 -8.43
N LYS A 52 -4.11 -10.64 -8.93
CA LYS A 52 -4.08 -12.00 -9.52
C LYS A 52 -3.24 -12.09 -10.80
N TYR A 53 -3.05 -10.98 -11.50
CA TYR A 53 -2.46 -10.95 -12.85
C TYR A 53 -1.16 -10.14 -12.94
N GLY A 54 -0.70 -9.53 -11.83
CA GLY A 54 0.53 -8.74 -11.81
C GLY A 54 0.40 -7.39 -12.52
N GLU A 55 -0.80 -6.82 -12.56
CA GLU A 55 -1.09 -5.54 -13.23
C GLU A 55 -0.53 -4.33 -12.48
N ALA A 56 -0.28 -4.46 -11.17
CA ALA A 56 0.30 -3.44 -10.30
C ALA A 56 1.84 -3.47 -10.28
N ASN A 57 2.46 -3.80 -11.41
CA ASN A 57 3.92 -3.89 -11.62
C ASN A 57 4.67 -2.54 -11.71
N GLY A 58 4.05 -1.47 -11.20
CA GLY A 58 4.60 -0.12 -11.17
C GLY A 58 3.75 0.76 -10.25
N ILE A 59 4.03 2.07 -10.21
CA ILE A 59 3.15 2.99 -9.47
C ILE A 59 1.81 3.08 -10.22
N LYS A 60 0.74 2.58 -9.60
CA LYS A 60 -0.59 2.48 -10.20
C LYS A 60 -1.67 3.05 -9.31
N LEU A 61 -2.77 3.45 -9.93
CA LEU A 61 -4.02 3.71 -9.23
C LEU A 61 -4.74 2.38 -9.03
N VAL A 62 -5.20 2.12 -7.80
CA VAL A 62 -5.92 0.91 -7.42
C VAL A 62 -7.22 1.31 -6.74
N GLU A 63 -8.31 0.67 -7.14
CA GLU A 63 -9.63 0.86 -6.57
C GLU A 63 -10.29 -0.48 -6.27
N GLY A 64 -10.90 -0.65 -5.10
CA GLY A 64 -11.62 -1.88 -4.78
C GLY A 64 -12.11 -1.97 -3.35
N ASP A 65 -12.62 -3.17 -3.03
CA ASP A 65 -13.19 -3.48 -1.72
C ASP A 65 -12.09 -3.57 -0.68
N LYS A 66 -12.18 -2.76 0.37
CA LYS A 66 -11.25 -2.77 1.49
C LYS A 66 -11.72 -3.71 2.58
N VAL A 67 -10.84 -4.60 2.98
CA VAL A 67 -10.92 -5.31 4.26
C VAL A 67 -9.68 -4.99 5.11
N MET A 68 -9.72 -5.32 6.40
CA MET A 68 -8.58 -5.14 7.30
C MET A 68 -7.98 -6.49 7.65
N VAL A 69 -6.66 -6.63 7.51
CA VAL A 69 -5.90 -7.84 7.83
C VAL A 69 -4.81 -7.56 8.86
N ARG A 70 -4.34 -8.61 9.53
CA ARG A 70 -3.27 -8.51 10.54
C ARG A 70 -1.92 -8.75 9.89
N ALA A 71 -0.97 -7.88 10.19
CA ALA A 71 0.40 -7.95 9.73
C ALA A 71 1.40 -7.79 10.88
N GLU A 72 2.47 -8.57 10.85
CA GLU A 72 3.62 -8.52 11.73
C GLU A 72 4.83 -7.95 10.96
N GLY A 73 5.72 -7.23 11.67
CA GLY A 73 6.91 -6.63 11.07
C GLY A 73 6.70 -5.24 10.44
N VAL A 74 5.56 -4.59 10.71
CA VAL A 74 5.18 -3.31 10.10
C VAL A 74 6.14 -2.19 10.47
N ARG A 75 6.59 -2.12 11.73
CA ARG A 75 7.49 -1.07 12.19
C ARG A 75 8.86 -1.21 11.53
N GLU A 76 9.41 -2.41 11.58
CA GLU A 76 10.73 -2.76 11.08
C GLU A 76 10.83 -2.50 9.58
N ASP A 77 9.81 -2.86 8.82
CA ASP A 77 9.79 -2.65 7.37
C ASP A 77 9.57 -1.17 7.01
N MET A 78 8.79 -0.42 7.78
CA MET A 78 8.66 1.03 7.61
C MET A 78 9.97 1.77 7.93
N ASP A 79 10.72 1.31 8.94
CA ASP A 79 12.03 1.87 9.29
C ASP A 79 13.10 1.58 8.23
N LYS A 80 12.99 0.47 7.48
CA LYS A 80 13.84 0.23 6.30
C LYS A 80 13.49 1.20 5.17
N LEU A 81 12.20 1.39 4.91
CA LEU A 81 11.74 2.31 3.85
C LEU A 81 12.15 3.76 4.13
N SER A 82 12.03 4.22 5.37
CA SER A 82 12.38 5.60 5.74
C SER A 82 13.87 5.93 5.54
N LYS A 83 14.73 4.90 5.46
CA LYS A 83 16.16 5.04 5.11
C LYS A 83 16.39 5.13 3.60
N ALA A 84 15.52 4.53 2.80
CA ALA A 84 15.63 4.49 1.34
C ALA A 84 14.90 5.64 0.65
N MET A 85 13.87 6.20 1.29
CA MET A 85 13.09 7.32 0.77
C MET A 85 12.62 8.25 1.89
N ARG A 86 12.26 9.48 1.53
CA ARG A 86 11.74 10.45 2.52
C ARG A 86 10.37 9.98 3.01
N ILE A 87 10.21 9.80 4.32
CA ILE A 87 8.93 9.53 4.97
C ILE A 87 8.86 10.41 6.21
N GLU A 88 8.00 11.42 6.20
CA GLU A 88 7.90 12.35 7.33
C GLU A 88 7.01 11.81 8.45
N ARG A 89 5.94 11.11 8.07
CA ARG A 89 5.00 10.46 9.00
C ARG A 89 4.58 9.13 8.43
N SER A 90 4.50 8.12 9.28
CA SER A 90 4.05 6.79 8.90
C SER A 90 3.00 6.26 9.88
N ARG A 91 2.07 5.46 9.35
CA ARG A 91 1.11 4.71 10.13
C ARG A 91 1.70 3.35 10.42
N VAL A 92 2.20 3.18 11.64
CA VAL A 92 2.77 1.92 12.13
C VAL A 92 1.71 1.19 12.95
N THR A 93 0.91 0.36 12.26
CA THR A 93 -0.15 -0.44 12.88
C THR A 93 -0.18 -1.83 12.26
N GLU A 94 -0.48 -2.84 13.07
CA GLU A 94 -0.64 -4.23 12.59
C GLU A 94 -1.88 -4.42 11.73
N ASN A 95 -2.85 -3.50 11.77
CA ASN A 95 -4.05 -3.59 10.94
C ASN A 95 -3.80 -2.91 9.59
N VAL A 96 -3.49 -3.72 8.58
CA VAL A 96 -3.16 -3.26 7.22
C VAL A 96 -4.39 -3.43 6.32
N PRO A 97 -4.74 -2.43 5.50
CA PRO A 97 -5.81 -2.60 4.52
C PRO A 97 -5.40 -3.59 3.44
N LEU A 98 -6.32 -4.48 3.06
CA LEU A 98 -6.24 -5.34 1.89
C LEU A 98 -7.35 -4.93 0.92
N ILE A 99 -6.98 -4.63 -0.32
CA ILE A 99 -7.89 -4.33 -1.41
C ILE A 99 -8.17 -5.62 -2.19
N LEU A 100 -9.44 -6.00 -2.23
CA LEU A 100 -9.98 -7.15 -2.94
C LEU A 100 -10.63 -6.70 -4.25
N ASN A 101 -10.64 -7.60 -5.23
CA ASN A 101 -11.20 -7.37 -6.56
C ASN A 101 -10.77 -6.01 -7.18
N PRO A 102 -9.46 -5.69 -7.17
CA PRO A 102 -9.00 -4.37 -7.55
C PRO A 102 -9.23 -4.10 -9.04
N ARG A 103 -9.70 -2.89 -9.35
CA ARG A 103 -9.53 -2.24 -10.65
C ARG A 103 -8.21 -1.47 -10.63
N ILE A 104 -7.35 -1.73 -11.61
CA ILE A 104 -6.00 -1.16 -11.70
C ILE A 104 -5.91 -0.26 -12.93
N ASP A 105 -5.42 0.97 -12.74
CA ASP A 105 -5.24 1.94 -13.82
C ASP A 105 -3.81 2.54 -13.81
N ALA A 106 -3.27 2.78 -15.00
CA ALA A 106 -1.99 3.47 -15.18
C ALA A 106 -2.12 4.99 -15.00
N ARG A 107 -3.29 5.56 -15.27
CA ARG A 107 -3.55 6.98 -15.11
C ARG A 107 -3.86 7.29 -13.65
N ILE A 108 -3.01 8.12 -13.05
CA ILE A 108 -3.20 8.60 -11.68
C ILE A 108 -4.07 9.86 -11.73
N GLU A 109 -5.33 9.74 -11.33
CA GLU A 109 -6.30 10.84 -11.27
C GLU A 109 -7.30 10.62 -10.12
N GLY A 110 -7.98 11.68 -9.71
CA GLY A 110 -8.96 11.65 -8.62
C GLY A 110 -8.58 12.53 -7.43
N ASP A 111 -9.57 12.74 -6.57
CA ASP A 111 -9.51 13.59 -5.38
C ASP A 111 -9.64 12.79 -4.07
N ASP A 112 -9.68 11.46 -4.16
CA ASP A 112 -9.66 10.55 -3.02
C ASP A 112 -8.42 10.78 -2.16
N ARG A 113 -8.56 10.61 -0.84
CA ARG A 113 -7.48 10.85 0.14
C ARG A 113 -6.25 9.97 -0.13
N GLY A 114 -6.43 8.76 -0.65
CA GLY A 114 -5.36 7.85 -1.06
C GLY A 114 -4.65 8.25 -2.36
N VAL A 115 -5.25 9.13 -3.16
CA VAL A 115 -4.65 9.73 -4.37
C VAL A 115 -4.00 11.07 -4.02
N ARG A 116 -4.73 11.97 -3.33
CA ARG A 116 -4.21 13.28 -2.91
C ARG A 116 -2.96 13.15 -2.05
N GLY A 117 -2.91 12.19 -1.12
CA GLY A 117 -1.72 11.98 -0.30
C GLY A 117 -0.47 11.64 -1.12
N TYR A 118 -0.62 10.87 -2.21
CA TYR A 118 0.46 10.59 -3.16
C TYR A 118 0.85 11.84 -3.96
N LEU A 119 -0.13 12.59 -4.47
CA LEU A 119 0.16 13.83 -5.20
C LEU A 119 0.88 14.86 -4.30
N ASN A 120 0.46 14.99 -3.05
CA ASN A 120 1.12 15.83 -2.04
C ASN A 120 2.57 15.39 -1.79
N TYR A 121 2.82 14.07 -1.74
CA TYR A 121 4.17 13.54 -1.63
C TYR A 121 5.02 13.92 -2.86
N VAL A 122 4.52 13.67 -4.07
CA VAL A 122 5.23 13.93 -5.32
C VAL A 122 5.54 15.42 -5.48
N ASN A 123 4.58 16.29 -5.16
CA ASN A 123 4.77 17.74 -5.24
C ASN A 123 5.89 18.23 -4.32
N ARG A 124 6.12 17.58 -3.17
CA ARG A 124 7.14 17.98 -2.19
C ARG A 124 8.50 17.33 -2.44
N PHE A 125 8.53 16.06 -2.85
CA PHE A 125 9.75 15.25 -2.86
C PHE A 125 10.10 14.65 -4.23
N GLY A 126 9.24 14.84 -5.23
CA GLY A 126 9.34 14.20 -6.53
C GLY A 126 8.79 12.77 -6.54
N LYS A 127 8.73 12.20 -7.75
CA LYS A 127 8.21 10.85 -7.97
C LYS A 127 9.13 9.80 -7.33
N PRO A 128 8.60 8.87 -6.51
CA PRO A 128 9.36 7.72 -6.03
C PRO A 128 9.87 6.87 -7.21
N ASP A 129 11.06 6.29 -7.06
CA ASP A 129 11.59 5.28 -7.98
C ASP A 129 11.41 3.89 -7.34
N PRO A 130 10.42 3.07 -7.79
CA PRO A 130 10.15 1.76 -7.21
C PRO A 130 11.36 0.82 -7.25
N ARG A 131 12.27 0.97 -8.22
CA ARG A 131 13.48 0.15 -8.35
C ARG A 131 14.43 0.29 -7.16
N LYS A 132 14.39 1.43 -6.46
CA LYS A 132 15.18 1.65 -5.24
C LYS A 132 14.58 0.99 -4.00
N LEU A 133 13.32 0.53 -4.10
CA LEU A 133 12.58 -0.09 -3.00
C LEU A 133 12.50 -1.61 -3.13
N GLU A 134 12.83 -2.13 -4.32
CA GLU A 134 12.83 -3.56 -4.62
C GLU A 134 13.77 -4.32 -3.69
N GLY A 135 13.29 -5.42 -3.12
CA GLY A 135 14.06 -6.28 -2.22
C GLY A 135 14.29 -5.74 -0.81
N LEU A 136 13.91 -4.49 -0.49
CA LEU A 136 14.05 -3.96 0.88
C LEU A 136 13.12 -4.65 1.88
N ILE A 137 11.96 -5.08 1.40
CA ILE A 137 10.93 -5.74 2.18
C ILE A 137 10.62 -7.08 1.53
N THR A 138 10.42 -8.10 2.35
CA THR A 138 9.88 -9.39 1.93
C THR A 138 8.44 -9.52 2.40
N LEU A 139 7.60 -10.19 1.61
CA LEU A 139 6.21 -10.46 1.97
C LEU A 139 5.98 -11.97 2.10
N SER A 140 5.35 -12.37 3.19
CA SER A 140 4.82 -13.71 3.40
C SER A 140 3.34 -13.60 3.76
N VAL A 141 2.47 -14.24 2.99
CA VAL A 141 1.02 -14.26 3.27
C VAL A 141 0.61 -15.68 3.65
N GLU A 142 -0.07 -15.80 4.79
CA GLU A 142 -0.67 -17.03 5.29
C GLU A 142 -2.20 -16.87 5.28
N GLU A 143 -2.87 -17.65 4.44
CA GLU A 143 -4.33 -17.76 4.44
C GLU A 143 -4.71 -18.78 5.51
N VAL A 144 -5.28 -18.31 6.62
CA VAL A 144 -5.72 -19.17 7.72
C VAL A 144 -7.11 -19.68 7.38
N LEU A 145 -7.26 -20.98 7.16
CA LEU A 145 -8.53 -21.66 6.91
C LEU A 145 -9.35 -21.87 8.18
#